data_AF-A0A7Z1HNG9-F1
#
_entry.id   AF-A0A7Z1HNG9-F1
#
_cell.length_a   1.000
_cell.length_b   1.000
_cell.length_c   1.000
_cell.angle_alpha   90.00
_cell.angle_beta   90.00
_cell.angle_gamma   90.00
#
_symmetry.space_group_name_H-M   'P 1'
#
loop_
_entity.id
_entity.type
_entity.pdbx_description
1 polymer ?
#
loop_
_entity_poly.entity_id
_entity_poly.type
_entity_poly.pdbx_seq_one_letter_code
_entity_poly.pdbx_strand_id
1 'polypeptide(L)'
;MSLGRWDDAILKSLLYVGIGIAVWALFANLAPLSINGLFGLVVTLLLYAGVYLLISIAGWLIIGFPLHFLISKYTNRSYLYYAALPMAFVLPPLYYKGSLLLGLAALFQALIFRFYVYKKV
;
A
#
# COMPACT_ATOMS: atom_id res chain seq x y z
N MET A 1 10.61 22.39 8.91
CA MET A 1 10.51 20.94 9.19
C MET A 1 10.82 20.18 7.91
N SER A 2 11.76 19.23 7.94
CA SER A 2 11.96 18.35 6.78
C SER A 2 10.86 17.28 6.77
N LEU A 3 10.06 17.25 5.70
CA LEU A 3 9.08 16.19 5.40
C LEU A 3 9.76 14.93 4.83
N GLY A 4 11.10 14.92 4.76
CA GLY A 4 11.85 13.85 4.11
C GLY A 4 11.58 13.80 2.60
N ARG A 5 11.98 12.69 1.98
CA ARG A 5 11.82 12.43 0.54
C ARG A 5 10.48 11.75 0.27
N TRP A 6 9.39 12.48 0.54
CA TRP A 6 8.04 11.91 0.56
C TRP A 6 7.57 11.45 -0.81
N ASP A 7 8.00 12.15 -1.87
CA ASP A 7 7.71 11.86 -3.27
C ASP A 7 8.24 10.48 -3.68
N ASP A 8 9.53 10.25 -3.50
CA ASP A 8 10.20 8.99 -3.78
C ASP A 8 9.69 7.86 -2.88
N ALA A 9 9.41 8.18 -1.60
CA ALA A 9 8.89 7.21 -0.65
C ALA A 9 7.47 6.72 -0.99
N ILE A 10 6.60 7.61 -1.50
CA ILE A 10 5.26 7.22 -1.95
C ILE A 10 5.38 6.28 -3.14
N LEU A 11 6.14 6.67 -4.18
CA LEU A 11 6.33 5.83 -5.36
C LEU A 11 6.86 4.44 -5.00
N LYS A 12 7.87 4.37 -4.12
CA LYS A 12 8.40 3.09 -3.63
C LYS A 12 7.36 2.28 -2.86
N SER A 13 6.59 2.91 -1.97
CA SER A 13 5.55 2.22 -1.21
C SER A 13 4.44 1.65 -2.11
N LEU A 14 4.00 2.42 -3.11
CA LEU A 14 3.04 1.97 -4.13
C LEU A 14 3.61 0.81 -4.95
N LEU A 15 4.86 0.92 -5.39
CA LEU A 15 5.49 -0.10 -6.21
C LEU A 15 5.68 -1.42 -5.44
N TYR A 16 6.29 -1.37 -4.25
CA TYR A 16 6.59 -2.59 -3.49
C TYR A 16 5.33 -3.32 -3.04
N VAL A 17 4.31 -2.60 -2.56
CA VAL A 17 3.06 -3.23 -2.14
C VAL A 17 2.27 -3.70 -3.35
N GLY A 18 2.20 -2.91 -4.42
CA GLY A 18 1.51 -3.28 -5.65
C GLY A 18 2.09 -4.54 -6.29
N ILE A 19 3.42 -4.66 -6.35
CA ILE A 19 4.11 -5.88 -6.80
C ILE A 19 3.83 -7.04 -5.83
N GLY A 20 3.90 -6.81 -4.52
CA GLY A 20 3.66 -7.85 -3.53
C GLY A 20 2.27 -8.49 -3.66
N ILE A 21 1.23 -7.67 -3.88
CA ILE A 21 -0.14 -8.15 -4.11
C ILE A 21 -0.23 -8.92 -5.44
N ALA A 22 0.36 -8.39 -6.52
CA ALA A 22 0.34 -9.05 -7.83
C ALA A 22 1.02 -10.42 -7.78
N VAL A 23 2.19 -10.51 -7.12
CA VAL A 23 2.91 -11.78 -6.92
C VAL A 23 2.08 -12.74 -6.08
N TRP A 24 1.50 -12.28 -4.95
CA TRP A 24 0.62 -13.11 -4.13
C TRP A 24 -0.56 -13.66 -4.93
N ALA A 25 -1.19 -12.83 -5.76
CA ALA A 25 -2.31 -13.22 -6.60
C ALA A 25 -1.93 -14.32 -7.61
N LEU A 26 -0.74 -14.24 -8.21
CA LEU A 26 -0.22 -15.29 -9.11
C LEU A 26 -0.07 -16.64 -8.40
N PHE A 27 0.47 -16.64 -7.17
CA PHE A 27 0.58 -17.86 -6.34
C PHE A 27 -0.78 -18.39 -5.85
N ALA A 28 -1.79 -17.53 -5.77
CA ALA A 28 -3.16 -17.89 -5.38
C ALA A 28 -4.01 -18.51 -6.53
N ASN A 29 -3.36 -19.15 -7.52
CA ASN A 29 -3.96 -19.82 -8.69
C ASN A 29 -4.40 -18.91 -9.86
N LEU A 30 -3.76 -17.75 -10.05
CA LEU A 30 -3.94 -16.96 -11.30
C LEU A 30 -2.95 -17.32 -12.42
N ALA A 31 -2.15 -18.38 -12.26
CA ALA A 31 -1.20 -18.82 -13.28
C ALA A 31 -1.93 -19.46 -14.48
N PRO A 32 -1.83 -18.90 -15.70
CA PRO A 32 -2.54 -19.40 -16.86
C PRO A 32 -1.90 -20.67 -17.40
N LEU A 33 -2.73 -21.67 -17.71
CA LEU A 33 -2.31 -22.93 -18.35
C LEU A 33 -2.51 -22.91 -19.88
N SER A 34 -3.00 -21.80 -20.44
CA SER A 34 -3.29 -21.63 -21.88
C SER A 34 -3.02 -20.20 -22.36
N ILE A 35 -2.87 -20.03 -23.68
CA ILE A 35 -2.65 -18.71 -24.32
C ILE A 35 -3.84 -17.77 -24.06
N ASN A 36 -5.07 -18.25 -24.13
CA ASN A 36 -6.26 -17.45 -23.79
C ASN A 36 -6.26 -17.04 -22.31
N GLY A 37 -5.80 -17.92 -21.42
CA GLY A 37 -5.58 -17.61 -20.02
C GLY A 37 -4.53 -16.51 -19.82
N LEU A 38 -3.47 -16.49 -20.64
CA LEU A 38 -2.43 -15.46 -20.60
C LEU A 38 -2.98 -14.07 -20.95
N PHE A 39 -3.78 -13.96 -22.01
CA PHE A 39 -4.46 -12.70 -22.34
C PHE A 39 -5.41 -12.25 -21.22
N GLY A 40 -6.17 -13.18 -20.64
CA GLY A 40 -7.01 -12.91 -19.49
C GLY A 40 -6.23 -12.41 -18.26
N LEU A 41 -5.06 -12.99 -17.99
CA LEU A 41 -4.17 -12.53 -16.93
C LEU A 41 -3.66 -11.11 -17.20
N VAL A 42 -3.23 -10.79 -18.42
CA VAL A 42 -2.74 -9.44 -18.77
C VAL A 42 -3.84 -8.40 -18.54
N VAL A 43 -5.05 -8.64 -19.03
CA VAL A 43 -6.19 -7.73 -18.80
C VAL A 43 -6.49 -7.58 -17.31
N THR A 44 -6.47 -8.69 -16.56
CA THR A 44 -6.67 -8.68 -15.11
C THR A 44 -5.62 -7.85 -14.38
N LEU A 45 -4.35 -7.99 -14.74
CA LEU A 45 -3.25 -7.21 -14.16
C LEU A 45 -3.34 -5.72 -14.50
N LEU A 46 -3.76 -5.37 -15.72
CA LEU A 46 -3.97 -3.98 -16.13
C LEU A 46 -5.13 -3.33 -15.34
N LEU A 47 -6.26 -4.03 -15.22
CA LEU A 47 -7.39 -3.58 -14.41
C LEU A 47 -7.00 -3.44 -12.94
N TYR A 48 -6.30 -4.44 -12.40
CA TYR A 48 -5.75 -4.40 -11.06
C TYR A 48 -4.85 -3.16 -10.86
N ALA A 49 -3.90 -2.91 -11.76
CA ALA A 49 -2.99 -1.78 -11.65
C ALA A 49 -3.75 -0.45 -11.65
N GLY A 50 -4.74 -0.29 -12.53
CA GLY A 50 -5.59 0.90 -12.59
C GLY A 50 -6.36 1.15 -11.29
N VAL A 51 -7.07 0.13 -10.80
CA VAL A 51 -7.87 0.23 -9.57
C VAL A 51 -6.98 0.44 -8.35
N TYR A 52 -5.88 -0.31 -8.26
CA TYR A 52 -4.91 -0.20 -7.17
C TYR A 52 -4.31 1.21 -7.07
N LEU A 53 -3.86 1.76 -8.20
CA LEU A 53 -3.29 3.10 -8.24
C LEU A 53 -4.34 4.15 -7.88
N LEU A 54 -5.56 4.04 -8.43
CA LEU A 54 -6.64 4.98 -8.14
C LEU A 54 -6.96 5.03 -6.65
N ILE A 55 -7.20 3.87 -6.03
CA ILE A 55 -7.52 3.76 -4.60
C ILE A 55 -6.32 4.22 -3.75
N SER A 56 -5.10 3.83 -4.11
CA SER A 56 -3.92 4.19 -3.33
C SER A 56 -3.64 5.69 -3.38
N ILE A 57 -3.77 6.32 -4.55
CA ILE A 57 -3.61 7.77 -4.70
C ILE A 57 -4.68 8.51 -3.89
N ALA A 58 -5.95 8.08 -4.00
CA ALA A 58 -7.03 8.66 -3.19
C ALA A 58 -6.77 8.52 -1.69
N GLY A 59 -6.32 7.34 -1.23
CA GLY A 59 -5.96 7.09 0.16
C GLY A 59 -4.81 7.97 0.65
N TRP A 60 -3.78 8.17 -0.17
CA TRP A 60 -2.68 9.09 0.12
C TRP A 60 -3.16 10.55 0.22
N LEU A 61 -4.00 11.00 -0.70
CA LEU A 61 -4.52 12.38 -0.71
C LEU A 61 -5.41 12.67 0.49
N ILE A 62 -6.33 11.76 0.83
CA ILE A 62 -7.33 11.97 1.88
C ILE A 62 -6.75 11.72 3.27
N ILE A 63 -5.92 10.70 3.42
CA ILE A 63 -5.47 10.21 4.73
C ILE A 63 -3.95 10.29 4.87
N GLY A 64 -3.21 9.76 3.90
CA GLY A 64 -1.76 9.58 4.00
C GLY A 64 -0.97 10.88 4.19
N PHE A 65 -1.22 11.89 3.36
CA PHE A 65 -0.54 13.19 3.45
C PHE A 65 -0.90 13.97 4.71
N PRO A 66 -2.20 14.16 5.07
CA PRO A 66 -2.56 14.78 6.34
C PRO A 66 -1.92 14.07 7.54
N LEU A 67 -1.95 12.73 7.55
CA LEU A 67 -1.35 11.94 8.61
C LEU A 67 0.17 12.12 8.66
N HIS A 68 0.87 12.05 7.53
CA HIS A 68 2.31 12.28 7.43
C HIS A 68 2.71 13.66 7.97
N PHE A 69 1.94 14.69 7.62
CA PHE A 69 2.14 16.05 8.13
C PHE A 69 2.00 16.11 9.66
N LEU A 70 0.90 15.56 10.20
CA LEU A 70 0.64 15.53 11.64
C LEU A 70 1.72 14.76 12.40
N ILE A 71 2.12 13.58 11.90
CA ILE A 71 3.17 12.75 12.51
C ILE A 71 4.51 13.48 12.49
N SER A 72 4.86 14.11 11.37
CA SER A 72 6.09 14.88 11.24
C SER A 72 6.11 16.08 12.19
N LYS A 73 4.94 16.64 12.50
CA LYS A 73 4.79 17.80 13.36
C LYS A 73 4.80 17.46 14.85
N TYR A 74 4.13 16.38 15.25
CA TYR A 74 3.79 16.14 16.66
C TYR A 74 4.45 14.91 17.29
N THR A 75 4.91 13.92 16.50
CA THR A 75 5.25 12.61 17.07
C THR A 75 6.66 12.13 16.76
N ASN A 76 7.55 13.09 16.45
CA ASN A 76 8.96 12.85 16.15
C ASN A 76 9.17 11.71 15.12
N ARG A 77 8.21 11.56 14.19
CA ARG A 77 8.30 10.63 13.05
C ARG A 77 8.34 9.14 13.45
N SER A 78 7.76 8.80 14.59
CA SER A 78 7.72 7.42 15.09
C SER A 78 6.91 6.49 14.19
N TYR A 79 7.42 5.27 13.97
CA TYR A 79 6.73 4.21 13.22
C TYR A 79 5.37 3.85 13.79
N LEU A 80 5.20 3.94 15.11
CA LEU A 80 3.97 3.56 15.79
C LEU A 80 2.76 4.32 15.24
N TYR A 81 2.91 5.61 14.98
CA TYR A 81 1.82 6.43 14.45
C TYR A 81 1.54 6.16 12.97
N TYR A 82 2.55 5.76 12.19
CA TYR A 82 2.34 5.31 10.82
C TYR A 82 1.63 3.96 10.74
N ALA A 83 1.79 3.11 11.76
CA ALA A 83 1.12 1.80 11.84
C ALA A 83 -0.28 1.87 12.47
N ALA A 84 -0.49 2.76 13.44
CA ALA A 84 -1.71 2.81 14.25
C ALA A 84 -2.97 3.06 13.40
N LEU A 85 -2.93 4.03 12.48
CA LEU A 85 -4.10 4.36 11.67
C LEU A 85 -4.42 3.26 10.65
N PRO A 86 -3.47 2.73 9.86
CA PRO A 86 -3.74 1.57 9.01
C PRO A 86 -4.24 0.34 9.77
N MET A 87 -3.76 0.11 11.01
CA MET A 87 -4.25 -0.99 11.85
C MET A 87 -5.74 -0.88 12.15
N ALA A 88 -6.32 0.32 12.22
CA ALA A 88 -7.77 0.49 12.36
C ALA A 88 -8.56 -0.08 11.17
N PHE A 89 -7.93 -0.21 9.99
CA PHE A 89 -8.53 -0.86 8.81
C PHE A 89 -8.23 -2.37 8.73
N VAL A 90 -7.24 -2.86 9.48
CA VAL A 90 -6.90 -4.30 9.58
C VAL A 90 -7.76 -5.02 10.62
N LEU A 91 -8.04 -4.36 11.76
CA LEU A 91 -8.72 -4.99 12.89
C LEU A 91 -10.18 -5.42 12.62
N PRO A 92 -11.04 -4.61 11.96
CA PRO A 92 -12.43 -5.03 11.73
C PRO A 92 -12.54 -6.28 10.83
N PRO A 93 -11.83 -6.38 9.68
CA PRO A 93 -11.88 -7.61 8.89
C PRO A 93 -11.34 -8.84 9.63
N LEU A 94 -10.39 -8.70 10.56
CA LEU A 94 -9.95 -9.83 11.40
C LEU A 94 -11.09 -10.37 12.27
N TYR A 95 -11.91 -9.48 12.83
CA TYR A 95 -13.03 -9.87 13.69
C TYR A 95 -14.20 -10.44 12.90
N TYR A 96 -14.52 -9.85 11.75
CA TYR A 96 -15.66 -10.24 10.91
C TYR A 96 -15.30 -11.26 9.81
N LYS A 97 -14.08 -11.85 9.84
CA LYS A 97 -13.57 -12.77 8.81
C LYS A 97 -13.66 -12.21 7.38
N GLY A 98 -13.46 -10.89 7.25
CA GLY A 98 -13.42 -10.20 5.98
C GLY A 98 -12.05 -10.29 5.29
N SER A 99 -11.96 -9.75 4.08
CA SER A 99 -10.68 -9.66 3.37
C SER A 99 -9.74 -8.68 4.08
N LEU A 100 -8.52 -9.13 4.37
CA LEU A 100 -7.46 -8.32 4.96
C LEU A 100 -6.67 -7.53 3.92
N LEU A 101 -6.93 -7.74 2.63
CA LEU A 101 -6.07 -7.27 1.53
C LEU A 101 -5.85 -5.76 1.59
N LEU A 102 -6.92 -4.97 1.71
CA LEU A 102 -6.82 -3.51 1.70
C LEU A 102 -6.19 -2.96 2.99
N GLY A 103 -6.53 -3.54 4.15
CA GLY A 103 -5.96 -3.13 5.43
C GLY A 103 -4.46 -3.41 5.49
N LEU A 104 -4.04 -4.61 5.07
CA LEU A 104 -2.63 -4.99 5.01
C LEU A 104 -1.88 -4.17 3.95
N ALA A 105 -2.49 -3.91 2.79
CA ALA A 105 -1.91 -3.05 1.77
C ALA A 105 -1.62 -1.65 2.33
N ALA A 106 -2.59 -1.02 3.00
CA ALA A 106 -2.42 0.29 3.62
C ALA A 106 -1.34 0.28 4.73
N LEU A 107 -1.31 -0.77 5.55
CA LEU A 107 -0.30 -0.93 6.61
C LEU A 107 1.11 -1.04 6.02
N PHE A 108 1.31 -1.94 5.05
CA PHE A 108 2.61 -2.10 4.41
C PHE A 108 3.02 -0.84 3.63
N GLN A 109 2.08 -0.16 2.96
CA GLN A 109 2.38 1.11 2.29
C GLN A 109 2.87 2.16 3.29
N ALA A 110 2.20 2.31 4.44
CA ALA A 110 2.61 3.27 5.46
C ALA A 110 3.98 2.95 6.08
N LEU A 111 4.25 1.66 6.36
CA LEU A 111 5.53 1.22 6.93
C LEU A 111 6.69 1.41 5.95
N ILE A 112 6.50 0.99 4.69
CA ILE A 112 7.49 1.15 3.62
C ILE A 112 7.71 2.64 3.32
N PHE A 113 6.65 3.44 3.27
CA PHE A 113 6.76 4.89 3.11
C PHE A 113 7.60 5.51 4.24
N ARG A 114 7.30 5.20 5.51
CA ARG A 114 8.08 5.69 6.65
C ARG A 114 9.55 5.30 6.50
N PHE A 115 9.82 4.05 6.13
CA PHE A 115 11.20 3.60 5.92
C PHE A 115 11.92 4.46 4.89
N TYR A 116 11.36 4.65 3.70
CA TYR A 116 12.02 5.38 2.62
C TYR A 116 12.06 6.90 2.82
N VAL A 117 11.04 7.50 3.44
CA VAL A 117 10.96 8.97 3.59
C VAL A 117 12.07 9.52 4.48
N TYR A 118 12.57 8.72 5.44
CA TYR A 118 13.67 9.10 6.35
C TYR A 118 14.92 8.23 6.20
N LYS A 119 14.99 7.36 5.17
CA LYS A 119 16.22 6.61 4.88
C LYS A 119 17.32 7.61 4.52
N LYS A 120 18.41 7.62 5.29
CA LYS A 120 19.63 8.35 4.92
C LYS A 120 20.26 7.60 3.73
N VAL A 121 20.53 8.34 2.64
CA VAL A 121 21.27 7.84 1.48
C VAL A 121 22.74 7.68 1.86
#